data_AF-A0A5C7MU66-F1
#
_entry.id   AF-A0A5C7MU66-F1
#
_cell.length_a   1.000
_cell.length_b   1.000
_cell.length_c   1.000
_cell.angle_alpha   90.00
_cell.angle_beta   90.00
_cell.angle_gamma   90.00
#
_symmetry.space_group_name_H-M   'P 1'
#
loop_
_entity.id
_entity.type
_entity.pdbx_description
1 polymer ?
#
loop_
_entity_poly.entity_id
_entity_poly.type
_entity_poly.pdbx_seq_one_letter_code
_entity_poly.pdbx_strand_id
1 'polypeptide(L)'
;MAGAGGIAARFTWHPDYANRTLFDVRQELVDDISADQRAYELAMEAAEAKESDALASIMALDKKWSEYDMGWAEADPGQLADRILEWRWEQEKRHELIPFSEIRAAAPPPEIPPQQAAWLSFLKRLFGRD
;
A
#
# COMPACT_ATOMS: atom_id res chain seq x y z
N MET A 1 6.64 -11.63 27.21
CA MET A 1 7.82 -10.73 27.15
C MET A 1 8.56 -11.00 25.85
N ALA A 2 8.52 -10.07 24.90
CA ALA A 2 9.38 -10.06 23.71
C ALA A 2 9.52 -8.60 23.26
N GLY A 3 10.16 -7.79 24.10
CA GLY A 3 10.51 -6.39 23.81
C GLY A 3 12.00 -6.30 23.51
N ALA A 4 12.37 -5.41 22.60
CA ALA A 4 13.73 -5.00 22.19
C ALA A 4 14.35 -5.59 20.91
N GLY A 5 13.61 -6.37 20.09
CA GLY A 5 14.10 -6.82 18.78
C GLY A 5 13.66 -5.97 17.56
N GLY A 6 12.53 -5.26 17.66
CA GLY A 6 11.86 -4.67 16.49
C GLY A 6 12.51 -3.42 15.88
N ILE A 7 13.32 -2.68 16.65
CA ILE A 7 13.96 -1.43 16.20
C ILE A 7 15.34 -1.70 15.59
N ALA A 8 15.96 -2.85 15.91
CA ALA A 8 17.33 -3.19 15.49
C ALA A 8 17.39 -4.12 14.28
N ALA A 9 16.29 -4.75 13.88
CA ALA A 9 16.29 -5.65 12.74
C ALA A 9 16.39 -4.86 11.42
N ARG A 10 17.25 -5.35 10.52
CA ARG A 10 17.65 -4.69 9.28
C ARG A 10 17.50 -5.64 8.12
N PHE A 11 17.17 -5.08 6.97
CA PHE A 11 17.26 -5.80 5.70
C PHE A 11 18.72 -5.99 5.34
N THR A 12 19.09 -7.22 5.02
CA THR A 12 20.44 -7.62 4.59
C THR A 12 20.45 -8.13 3.16
N TRP A 13 19.33 -8.68 2.70
CA TRP A 13 19.20 -9.27 1.39
C TRP A 13 18.29 -8.44 0.45
N HIS A 14 17.23 -7.81 0.98
CA HIS A 14 16.21 -7.15 0.16
C HIS A 14 16.82 -6.06 -0.74
N PRO A 15 16.62 -6.13 -2.07
CA PRO A 15 17.34 -5.27 -3.03
C PRO A 15 17.08 -3.77 -2.80
N ASP A 16 15.84 -3.41 -2.49
CA ASP A 16 15.44 -2.01 -2.32
C ASP A 16 15.71 -1.45 -0.91
N TYR A 17 15.95 -2.32 0.07
CA TYR A 17 16.01 -1.92 1.48
C TYR A 17 17.32 -2.33 2.17
N ALA A 18 18.30 -2.85 1.43
CA ALA A 18 19.57 -3.31 1.99
C ALA A 18 20.18 -2.29 2.95
N ASN A 19 20.55 -2.76 4.14
CA ASN A 19 21.07 -2.00 5.29
C ASN A 19 20.08 -1.05 5.96
N ARG A 20 18.82 -0.96 5.53
CA ARG A 20 17.81 -0.15 6.21
C ARG A 20 17.19 -0.91 7.38
N THR A 21 16.81 -0.20 8.44
CA THR A 21 16.10 -0.81 9.57
C THR A 21 14.62 -0.99 9.23
N LEU A 22 13.95 -1.94 9.87
CA LEU A 22 12.49 -2.07 9.76
C LEU A 22 11.78 -0.78 10.20
N PHE A 23 12.32 -0.09 11.21
CA PHE A 23 11.77 1.18 11.69
C PHE A 23 11.82 2.26 10.60
N ASP A 24 12.97 2.44 9.93
CA ASP A 24 13.13 3.45 8.89
C ASP A 24 12.22 3.15 7.68
N VAL A 25 12.13 1.89 7.27
CA VAL A 25 11.27 1.49 6.14
C VAL A 25 9.79 1.67 6.51
N ARG A 26 9.40 1.32 7.74
CA ARG A 26 8.04 1.56 8.22
C ARG A 26 7.68 3.04 8.18
N GLN A 27 8.57 3.89 8.69
CA GLN A 27 8.32 5.33 8.76
C GLN A 27 8.19 5.93 7.35
N GLU A 28 9.08 5.55 6.43
CA GLU A 28 8.98 5.96 5.03
C GLU A 28 7.66 5.51 4.39
N LEU A 29 7.24 4.26 4.61
CA LEU A 29 5.95 3.77 4.11
C LEU A 29 4.78 4.59 4.65
N VAL A 30 4.78 4.92 5.95
CA VAL A 30 3.72 5.75 6.54
C VAL A 30 3.68 7.14 5.90
N ASP A 31 4.85 7.76 5.73
CA ASP A 31 4.96 9.10 5.14
C ASP A 31 4.49 9.10 3.68
N ASP A 32 4.93 8.12 2.89
CA ASP A 32 4.55 7.93 1.49
C ASP A 32 3.05 7.69 1.33
N ILE A 33 2.49 6.75 2.10
CA ILE A 33 1.05 6.44 2.05
C ILE A 33 0.24 7.68 2.43
N SER A 34 0.62 8.37 3.50
CA SER A 34 -0.09 9.57 3.97
C SER A 34 -0.04 10.71 2.94
N ALA A 35 1.12 10.91 2.29
CA ALA A 35 1.28 11.91 1.24
C ALA A 35 0.42 11.56 0.02
N ASP A 36 0.44 10.30 -0.40
CA ASP A 36 -0.31 9.82 -1.56
C ASP A 36 -1.82 9.82 -1.31
N GLN A 37 -2.29 9.52 -0.10
CA GLN A 37 -3.71 9.63 0.27
C GLN A 37 -4.22 11.07 0.15
N ARG A 38 -3.43 12.05 0.61
CA ARG A 38 -3.76 13.47 0.44
C ARG A 38 -3.75 13.88 -1.03
N ALA A 39 -2.77 13.41 -1.80
CA ALA A 39 -2.70 13.67 -3.23
C ALA A 39 -3.91 13.08 -3.97
N TYR A 40 -4.36 11.89 -3.56
CA TYR A 40 -5.54 11.23 -4.08
C TYR A 40 -6.81 12.03 -3.78
N GLU A 41 -7.01 12.48 -2.53
CA GLU A 41 -8.15 13.30 -2.14
C GLU A 41 -8.21 14.60 -2.96
N LEU A 42 -7.10 15.33 -3.07
CA LEU A 42 -7.02 16.55 -3.88
C LEU A 42 -7.29 16.28 -5.37
N ALA A 43 -6.79 15.18 -5.90
CA ALA A 43 -7.03 14.81 -7.29
C ALA A 43 -8.50 14.41 -7.52
N MET A 44 -9.15 13.75 -6.56
CA MET A 44 -10.58 13.43 -6.61
C MET A 44 -11.43 14.70 -6.65
N GLU A 45 -11.14 15.69 -5.80
CA GLU A 45 -11.81 16.99 -5.81
C GLU A 45 -11.62 17.73 -7.17
N ALA A 46 -10.41 17.70 -7.72
CA ALA A 46 -10.12 18.32 -9.02
C ALA A 46 -10.79 17.59 -10.20
N ALA A 47 -10.93 16.26 -10.13
CA ALA A 47 -11.57 15.46 -11.17
C ALA A 47 -13.06 15.79 -11.32
N GLU A 48 -13.75 16.18 -10.23
CA GLU A 48 -15.13 16.67 -10.27
C GLU A 48 -15.26 17.96 -11.12
N ALA A 49 -14.20 18.76 -11.21
CA ALA A 49 -14.14 20.00 -11.97
C ALA A 49 -13.79 19.82 -13.47
N LYS A 50 -13.57 18.59 -13.95
CA LYS A 50 -13.20 18.17 -15.33
C LYS A 50 -11.74 18.42 -15.75
N GLU A 51 -10.76 17.98 -14.96
CA GLU A 51 -9.35 17.95 -15.37
C GLU A 51 -8.88 16.53 -15.72
N SER A 52 -8.36 16.33 -16.94
CA SER A 52 -7.80 15.04 -17.39
C SER A 52 -6.57 14.60 -16.59
N ASP A 53 -5.81 15.57 -16.08
CA ASP A 53 -4.55 15.35 -15.38
C ASP A 53 -4.79 14.82 -13.95
N ALA A 54 -5.90 15.23 -13.34
CA ALA A 54 -6.36 14.71 -12.06
C ALA A 54 -6.70 13.21 -12.16
N LEU A 55 -7.40 12.80 -13.23
CA LEU A 55 -7.72 11.39 -13.47
C LEU A 55 -6.46 10.54 -13.67
N ALA A 56 -5.46 11.05 -14.40
CA ALA A 56 -4.19 10.34 -14.59
C ALA A 56 -3.44 10.14 -13.25
N SER A 57 -3.45 11.16 -12.39
CA SER A 57 -2.86 11.08 -11.04
C SER A 57 -3.56 10.03 -10.17
N ILE A 58 -4.89 10.04 -10.15
CA ILE A 58 -5.70 9.04 -9.44
C ILE A 58 -5.33 7.62 -9.91
N MET A 59 -5.31 7.38 -11.23
CA MET A 59 -4.99 6.07 -11.79
C MET A 59 -3.57 5.60 -11.45
N ALA A 60 -2.60 6.52 -11.40
CA ALA A 60 -1.22 6.20 -11.04
C ALA A 60 -1.11 5.77 -9.57
N LEU A 61 -1.78 6.50 -8.67
CA LEU A 61 -1.82 6.18 -7.24
C LEU A 61 -2.56 4.86 -6.97
N ASP A 62 -3.69 4.63 -7.63
CA ASP A 62 -4.42 3.38 -7.50
C ASP A 62 -3.59 2.20 -8.01
N LYS A 63 -2.91 2.34 -9.14
CA LYS A 63 -2.00 1.29 -9.62
C LYS A 63 -0.88 0.98 -8.62
N LYS A 64 -0.34 2.01 -7.95
CA LYS A 64 0.74 1.86 -6.96
C LYS A 64 0.28 1.06 -5.74
N TRP A 65 -0.91 1.37 -5.21
CA TRP A 65 -1.32 0.88 -3.88
C TRP A 65 -2.34 -0.25 -3.89
N SER A 66 -3.11 -0.42 -4.98
CA SER A 66 -4.15 -1.47 -5.09
C SER A 66 -3.61 -2.90 -5.04
N GLU A 67 -2.33 -3.11 -5.32
CA GLU A 67 -1.64 -4.39 -5.11
C GLU A 67 -1.67 -4.80 -3.63
N TYR A 68 -1.50 -3.83 -2.73
CA TYR A 68 -1.43 -4.04 -1.29
C TYR A 68 -2.81 -3.97 -0.64
N ASP A 69 -3.61 -2.98 -1.04
CA ASP A 69 -4.94 -2.73 -0.51
C ASP A 69 -5.82 -2.03 -1.53
N MET A 70 -6.95 -2.65 -1.89
CA MET A 70 -7.92 -2.02 -2.80
C MET A 70 -8.61 -0.80 -2.16
N GLY A 71 -8.67 -0.70 -0.84
CA GLY A 71 -9.17 0.46 -0.10
C GLY A 71 -8.05 1.34 0.46
N TRP A 72 -6.85 1.32 -0.13
CA TRP A 72 -5.66 2.00 0.40
C TRP A 72 -5.90 3.49 0.71
N ALA A 73 -6.73 4.17 -0.08
CA ALA A 73 -6.95 5.61 0.05
C ALA A 73 -7.64 6.01 1.36
N GLU A 74 -8.37 5.07 2.00
CA GLU A 74 -9.03 5.28 3.30
C GLU A 74 -8.50 4.36 4.41
N ALA A 75 -7.55 3.49 4.09
CA ALA A 75 -6.89 2.66 5.09
C ALA A 75 -6.09 3.53 6.07
N ASP A 76 -5.97 3.09 7.32
CA ASP A 76 -5.01 3.69 8.24
C ASP A 76 -3.58 3.53 7.68
N PRO A 77 -2.82 4.63 7.48
CA PRO A 77 -1.48 4.57 6.89
C PRO A 77 -0.53 3.69 7.70
N GLY A 78 -0.66 3.70 9.02
CA GLY A 78 0.13 2.87 9.92
C GLY A 78 -0.13 1.39 9.69
N GLN A 79 -1.39 0.98 9.67
CA GLN A 79 -1.79 -0.41 9.46
C GLN A 79 -1.46 -0.92 8.05
N LEU A 80 -1.58 -0.07 7.02
CA LEU A 80 -1.15 -0.43 5.68
C LEU A 80 0.37 -0.57 5.60
N ALA A 81 1.12 0.37 6.18
CA ALA A 81 2.58 0.29 6.26
C ALA A 81 3.04 -0.96 7.01
N ASP A 82 2.39 -1.31 8.13
CA ASP A 82 2.71 -2.51 8.91
C ASP A 82 2.51 -3.80 8.10
N ARG A 83 1.41 -3.90 7.35
CA ARG A 83 1.15 -5.06 6.47
C ARG A 83 2.16 -5.17 5.33
N ILE A 84 2.49 -4.05 4.69
CA ILE A 84 3.50 -4.02 3.62
C ILE A 84 4.86 -4.41 4.20
N LEU A 85 5.23 -3.86 5.35
CA LEU A 85 6.49 -4.15 6.02
C LEU A 85 6.60 -5.64 6.42
N GLU A 86 5.52 -6.24 6.91
CA GLU A 86 5.47 -7.66 7.25
C GLU A 86 5.75 -8.53 6.01
N TRP A 87 5.12 -8.21 4.87
CA TRP A 87 5.40 -8.88 3.60
C TRP A 87 6.86 -8.73 3.16
N ARG A 88 7.40 -7.50 3.19
CA ARG A 88 8.81 -7.23 2.85
C ARG A 88 9.76 -8.00 3.77
N TRP A 89 9.44 -8.08 5.05
CA TRP A 89 10.23 -8.84 6.02
C TRP A 89 10.16 -10.35 5.77
N GLU A 90 9.06 -10.86 5.25
CA GLU A 90 8.95 -12.26 4.85
C GLU A 90 9.76 -12.57 3.58
N GLN A 91 9.80 -11.66 2.60
CA GLN A 91 10.72 -11.74 1.45
C GLN A 91 12.18 -11.81 1.91
N GLU A 92 12.55 -10.95 2.88
CA GLU A 92 13.87 -10.97 3.50
C GLU A 92 14.18 -12.32 4.15
N LYS A 93 13.27 -12.90 4.95
CA LYS A 93 13.52 -14.20 5.59
C LYS A 93 13.69 -15.34 4.59
N ARG A 94 12.99 -15.27 3.46
CA ARG A 94 13.01 -16.32 2.42
C ARG A 94 14.12 -16.11 1.39
N HIS A 95 14.73 -14.92 1.38
CA HIS A 95 15.60 -14.48 0.29
C HIS A 95 14.95 -14.65 -1.09
N GLU A 96 13.66 -14.30 -1.18
CA GLU A 96 12.86 -14.45 -2.40
C GLU A 96 11.89 -13.28 -2.58
N LEU A 97 11.79 -12.76 -3.81
CA LEU A 97 10.88 -11.66 -4.17
C LEU A 97 9.48 -12.19 -4.49
N ILE A 98 8.87 -12.85 -3.51
CA ILE A 98 7.50 -13.35 -3.64
C ILE A 98 6.49 -12.19 -3.76
N PRO A 99 5.51 -12.24 -4.68
CA PRO A 99 4.53 -11.17 -4.84
C PRO A 99 3.64 -11.02 -3.61
N PHE A 100 3.09 -9.82 -3.38
CA PHE A 100 2.26 -9.55 -2.19
C PHE A 100 1.02 -10.46 -2.11
N SER A 101 0.47 -10.85 -3.26
CA SER A 101 -0.69 -11.73 -3.37
C SER A 101 -0.50 -13.11 -2.75
N GLU A 102 0.72 -13.65 -2.70
CA GLU A 102 1.00 -14.98 -2.16
C GLU A 102 0.89 -15.06 -0.63
N ILE A 103 1.17 -13.96 0.08
CA ILE A 103 1.10 -13.91 1.55
C ILE A 103 -0.30 -13.46 2.03
N ARG A 104 -1.01 -12.67 1.22
CA ARG A 104 -2.33 -12.12 1.54
C ARG A 104 -3.42 -13.16 1.85
N ALA A 105 -3.27 -14.41 1.42
CA ALA A 105 -4.29 -15.46 1.58
C ALA A 105 -4.77 -15.69 3.04
N ALA A 106 -4.06 -15.16 4.05
CA ALA A 106 -4.40 -15.34 5.47
C ALA A 106 -5.08 -14.14 6.17
N ALA A 107 -5.13 -12.93 5.59
CA ALA A 107 -5.69 -11.75 6.26
C ALA A 107 -7.12 -11.41 5.77
N PRO A 108 -8.06 -11.08 6.67
CA PRO A 108 -9.39 -10.64 6.26
C PRO A 108 -9.27 -9.37 5.40
N PRO A 109 -10.03 -9.27 4.30
CA PRO A 109 -10.00 -8.10 3.45
C PRO A 109 -10.45 -6.87 4.27
N PRO A 110 -9.80 -5.72 4.07
CA PRO A 110 -10.24 -4.46 4.66
C PRO A 110 -11.67 -4.18 4.20
N GLU A 111 -12.52 -3.74 5.13
CA GLU A 111 -13.86 -3.30 4.79
C GLU A 111 -13.76 -2.07 3.89
N ILE A 112 -14.28 -2.17 2.66
CA ILE A 112 -14.28 -1.06 1.71
C ILE A 112 -15.44 -0.12 2.07
N PRO A 113 -15.18 1.13 2.46
CA PRO A 113 -16.22 2.11 2.75
C PRO A 113 -17.02 2.51 1.50
N PRO A 114 -18.30 2.88 1.66
CA PRO A 114 -19.25 3.02 0.55
C PRO A 114 -18.89 4.10 -0.47
N GLN A 115 -18.19 5.16 -0.05
CA GLN A 115 -17.76 6.23 -0.94
C GLN A 115 -16.76 5.77 -2.01
N GLN A 116 -15.92 4.77 -1.71
CA GLN A 116 -14.97 4.20 -2.67
C GLN A 116 -15.58 3.05 -3.46
N ALA A 117 -16.68 2.45 -2.99
CA ALA A 117 -17.25 1.25 -3.59
C ALA A 117 -17.65 1.44 -5.07
N ALA A 118 -18.15 2.62 -5.45
CA ALA A 118 -18.56 2.91 -6.83
C ALA A 118 -17.36 3.02 -7.79
N TRP A 119 -16.33 3.77 -7.39
CA TRP A 119 -15.08 3.92 -8.13
C TRP A 119 -14.27 2.61 -8.18
N LEU A 120 -14.17 1.89 -7.06
CA LEU A 120 -13.49 0.59 -7.00
C LEU A 120 -14.19 -0.48 -7.81
N SER A 121 -15.52 -0.43 -7.90
CA SER A 121 -16.29 -1.32 -8.80
C SER A 121 -16.00 -1.00 -10.27
N PHE A 122 -15.84 0.28 -10.61
CA PHE A 122 -15.40 0.71 -11.94
C PHE A 122 -13.97 0.26 -12.24
N LEU A 123 -13.03 0.39 -11.30
CA LEU A 123 -11.65 -0.11 -11.43
C LEU A 123 -11.59 -1.63 -11.54
N LYS A 124 -12.31 -2.38 -10.69
CA LYS A 124 -12.43 -3.84 -10.81
C LYS A 124 -12.94 -4.25 -12.18
N ARG A 125 -13.82 -3.47 -12.81
CA ARG A 125 -14.30 -3.75 -14.17
C ARG A 125 -13.27 -3.42 -15.25
N LEU A 126 -12.36 -2.47 -15.00
CA LEU A 126 -11.27 -2.10 -15.91
C LEU A 126 -10.06 -3.05 -15.82
N PHE A 127 -9.74 -3.54 -14.63
CA PHE A 127 -8.55 -4.35 -14.35
C PHE A 127 -8.87 -5.83 -14.09
N GLY A 128 -10.12 -6.17 -13.76
CA GLY A 128 -10.61 -7.54 -13.62
C GLY A 128 -11.17 -8.04 -14.95
N ARG A 129 -10.29 -8.63 -15.77
CA ARG A 129 -10.69 -9.50 -16.86
C ARG A 129 -10.66 -10.94 -16.33
N ASP A 130 -11.85 -11.41 -15.96
CA ASP A 130 -12.28 -12.75 -15.50
C ASP A 130 -11.42 -13.48 -14.46
#